data_AF-A0A536BA23-F1
#
_entry.id   AF-A0A536BA23-F1
#
_cell.length_a   1.000
_cell.length_b   1.000
_cell.length_c   1.000
_cell.angle_alpha   90.00
_cell.angle_beta   90.00
_cell.angle_gamma   90.00
#
_symmetry.space_group_name_H-M   'P 1'
#
loop_
_entity.id
_entity.type
_entity.pdbx_description
1 polymer ?
#
loop_
_entity_poly.entity_id
_entity_poly.type
_entity_poly.pdbx_seq_one_letter_code
_entity_poly.pdbx_strand_id
1 'polypeptide(L)'
;AATVLPVNVLPIEDYLKGVVPAEMPPYWGVEALKAQAIAARTYAMRKISSGGGDFDLEGNQFDQAYSGLTEQVKASNDAVDATKG
;
A
#
# COMPACT_ATOMS: atom_id res chain seq x y z
N ALA A 1 27.47 0.12 17.14
CA ALA A 1 27.07 -0.76 16.03
C ALA A 1 26.43 0.10 14.96
N ALA A 2 26.68 -0.16 13.68
CA ALA A 2 25.97 0.53 12.60
C ALA A 2 24.56 -0.06 12.45
N THR A 3 23.56 0.80 12.24
CA THR A 3 22.18 0.40 11.99
C THR A 3 21.93 0.41 10.49
N VAL A 4 21.26 -0.62 9.97
CA VAL A 4 20.81 -0.70 8.58
C VAL A 4 19.30 -0.51 8.54
N LEU A 5 18.82 0.42 7.70
CA LEU A 5 17.40 0.62 7.45
C LEU A 5 17.07 0.11 6.03
N PRO A 6 16.36 -1.02 5.90
CA PRO A 6 15.91 -1.49 4.59
C PRO A 6 14.76 -0.61 4.09
N VAL A 7 14.88 -0.09 2.87
CA VAL A 7 13.84 0.70 2.19
C VAL A 7 13.44 -0.02 0.90
N ASN A 8 12.15 -0.29 0.74
CA ASN A 8 11.62 -0.92 -0.47
C ASN A 8 11.09 0.16 -1.43
N VAL A 9 11.80 0.37 -2.54
CA VAL A 9 11.46 1.42 -3.53
C VAL A 9 10.62 0.82 -4.64
N LEU A 10 9.37 1.27 -4.77
CA LEU A 10 8.39 0.74 -5.71
C LEU A 10 7.52 1.86 -6.31
N PRO A 11 6.93 1.64 -7.49
CA PRO A 11 5.81 2.45 -7.97
C PRO A 11 4.62 2.39 -7.01
N ILE A 12 3.85 3.48 -6.91
CA ILE A 12 2.71 3.58 -5.98
C ILE A 12 1.67 2.46 -6.16
N GLU A 13 1.40 2.04 -7.39
CA GLU A 13 0.44 0.96 -7.66
C GLU A 13 0.94 -0.40 -7.15
N ASP A 14 2.25 -0.66 -7.21
CA ASP A 14 2.83 -1.89 -6.70
C ASP A 14 2.87 -1.88 -5.16
N TYR A 15 3.11 -0.71 -4.55
CA TYR A 15 2.93 -0.54 -3.10
C TYR A 15 1.49 -0.88 -2.66
N LEU A 16 0.48 -0.34 -3.36
CA LEU A 16 -0.92 -0.58 -3.03
C LEU A 16 -1.33 -2.05 -3.19
N LYS A 17 -0.70 -2.80 -4.11
CA LYS A 17 -0.92 -4.25 -4.25
C LYS A 17 -0.42 -5.05 -3.05
N GLY A 18 0.50 -4.51 -2.25
CA GLY A 18 0.89 -5.07 -0.96
C GLY A 18 0.05 -4.57 0.22
N VAL A 19 -0.54 -3.37 0.12
CA VAL A 19 -1.36 -2.78 1.19
C VAL A 19 -2.79 -3.32 1.21
N VAL A 20 -3.48 -3.31 0.07
CA VAL A 20 -4.90 -3.68 0.00
C VAL A 20 -5.17 -5.10 0.55
N PRO A 21 -4.42 -6.15 0.18
CA PRO A 21 -4.64 -7.47 0.77
C PRO A 21 -4.19 -7.59 2.24
N ALA A 22 -3.25 -6.75 2.70
CA ALA A 22 -2.80 -6.74 4.09
C ALA A 22 -3.79 -6.07 5.04
N GLU A 23 -4.50 -5.04 4.57
CA GLU A 23 -5.49 -4.29 5.34
C GLU A 23 -6.89 -4.91 5.27
N MET A 24 -7.23 -5.52 4.14
CA MET A 24 -8.61 -5.94 3.88
C MET A 24 -8.73 -7.33 3.25
N PRO A 25 -9.58 -8.21 3.80
CA PRO A 25 -9.77 -9.54 3.25
C PRO A 25 -10.33 -9.48 1.81
N PRO A 26 -9.78 -10.28 0.87
CA PRO A 26 -10.15 -10.21 -0.54
C PRO A 26 -11.59 -10.67 -0.86
N TYR A 27 -12.25 -11.33 0.09
CA TYR A 27 -13.64 -11.79 -0.04
C TYR A 27 -14.68 -10.75 0.37
N TRP A 28 -14.29 -9.53 0.75
CA TRP A 28 -15.22 -8.44 1.11
C TRP A 28 -15.91 -7.78 -0.09
N GLY A 29 -15.60 -8.23 -1.31
CA GLY A 29 -16.23 -7.77 -2.54
C GLY A 29 -15.46 -6.66 -3.23
N VAL A 30 -15.65 -6.57 -4.55
CA VAL A 30 -14.83 -5.72 -5.44
C VAL A 30 -14.95 -4.22 -5.12
N GLU A 31 -16.15 -3.73 -4.79
CA GLU A 31 -16.34 -2.30 -4.51
C GLU A 31 -15.70 -1.90 -3.17
N ALA A 32 -15.69 -2.79 -2.17
CA ALA A 32 -14.92 -2.57 -0.94
C ALA A 32 -13.42 -2.50 -1.24
N LEU A 33 -12.90 -3.39 -2.10
CA LEU A 33 -11.49 -3.43 -2.47
C LEU A 33 -11.06 -2.16 -3.21
N LYS A 34 -11.91 -1.65 -4.10
CA LYS A 34 -11.69 -0.37 -4.79
C LYS A 34 -11.70 0.80 -3.82
N ALA A 35 -12.64 0.83 -2.88
CA ALA A 35 -12.70 1.88 -1.87
C ALA A 35 -11.43 1.90 -1.01
N GLN A 36 -10.96 0.71 -0.58
CA GLN A 36 -9.71 0.57 0.16
C GLN A 36 -8.50 1.02 -0.67
N ALA A 37 -8.43 0.65 -1.97
CA ALA A 37 -7.34 1.09 -2.85
C ALA A 37 -7.27 2.62 -2.97
N ILE A 38 -8.41 3.30 -3.14
CA ILE A 38 -8.49 4.77 -3.21
C ILE A 38 -8.08 5.40 -1.87
N ALA A 39 -8.59 4.87 -0.75
CA ALA A 39 -8.26 5.37 0.59
C ALA A 39 -6.76 5.23 0.88
N ALA A 40 -6.19 4.06 0.57
CA ALA A 40 -4.77 3.79 0.76
C ALA A 40 -3.90 4.70 -0.11
N ARG A 41 -4.26 4.90 -1.39
CA ARG A 41 -3.54 5.82 -2.28
C ARG A 41 -3.57 7.26 -1.77
N THR A 42 -4.74 7.71 -1.33
CA THR A 42 -4.92 9.07 -0.80
C THR A 42 -4.04 9.31 0.42
N TYR A 43 -3.98 8.34 1.34
CA TYR A 43 -3.12 8.40 2.51
C TYR A 43 -1.64 8.46 2.12
N ALA A 44 -1.19 7.52 1.29
CA ALA A 44 0.19 7.43 0.83
C ALA A 44 0.66 8.72 0.15
N MET A 45 -0.12 9.24 -0.80
CA MET A 45 0.20 10.49 -1.49
C MET A 45 0.24 11.68 -0.55
N ARG A 46 -0.66 11.74 0.45
CA ARG A 46 -0.64 12.81 1.45
C ARG A 46 0.63 12.76 2.29
N LYS A 47 1.04 11.57 2.77
CA LYS A 47 2.28 11.37 3.54
C LYS A 47 3.52 11.73 2.72
N ILE A 48 3.63 11.22 1.50
CA ILE A 48 4.71 11.57 0.55
C ILE A 48 4.77 13.09 0.36
N SER A 49 3.62 13.75 0.14
CA SER A 49 3.57 15.20 -0.07
C SER A 49 3.95 16.03 1.16
N SER A 50 3.75 15.49 2.37
CA SER A 50 4.16 16.16 3.61
C SER A 50 5.67 16.14 3.82
N GLY A 51 6.37 15.21 3.13
CA GLY A 51 7.82 15.14 3.03
C GLY A 51 8.55 14.77 4.33
N GLY A 52 9.82 14.39 4.18
CA GLY A 52 10.78 14.21 5.28
C GLY A 52 11.30 12.78 5.42
N GLY A 53 12.54 12.66 5.90
CA GLY A 53 13.16 11.37 6.24
C GLY A 53 13.87 10.66 5.10
N ASP A 54 14.36 9.46 5.40
CA ASP A 54 15.09 8.58 4.47
C ASP A 54 14.16 7.67 3.64
N PHE A 55 12.85 7.71 3.91
CA PHE A 55 11.81 6.88 3.28
C PHE A 55 10.44 7.58 3.35
N ASP A 56 9.48 7.14 2.52
CA ASP A 56 8.17 7.79 2.39
C ASP A 56 7.11 7.31 3.40
N LEU A 57 7.07 6.00 3.67
CA LEU A 57 6.00 5.31 4.42
C LEU A 57 6.56 4.18 5.27
N GLU A 58 6.00 3.97 6.46
CA GLU A 58 6.25 2.79 7.29
C GLU A 58 5.34 1.62 6.89
N GLY A 59 5.87 0.40 6.76
CA GLY A 59 5.08 -0.79 6.41
C GLY A 59 4.32 -1.43 7.58
N ASN A 60 3.96 -0.65 8.60
CA ASN A 60 3.33 -1.09 9.84
C ASN A 60 2.13 -0.19 10.20
N GLN A 61 1.57 -0.38 11.40
CA GLN A 61 0.38 0.34 11.87
C GLN A 61 0.54 1.87 12.01
N PHE A 62 1.76 2.42 11.97
CA PHE A 62 1.98 3.87 11.97
C PHE A 62 1.52 4.53 10.67
N ASP A 63 1.59 3.81 9.56
CA ASP A 63 1.10 4.28 8.28
C ASP A 63 0.05 3.29 7.73
N GLN A 64 0.48 2.18 7.16
CA GLN A 64 -0.41 1.16 6.60
C GLN A 64 0.22 -0.22 6.72
N ALA A 65 -0.60 -1.24 6.95
CA ALA A 65 -0.17 -2.62 6.87
C ALA A 65 0.32 -2.93 5.44
N TYR A 66 1.54 -3.44 5.34
CA TYR A 66 2.16 -3.77 4.06
C TYR A 66 2.84 -5.13 4.15
N SER A 67 2.34 -6.11 3.39
CA SER A 67 2.91 -7.47 3.39
C SER A 67 3.91 -7.73 2.27
N GLY A 68 4.41 -6.67 1.61
CA GLY A 68 5.29 -6.81 0.46
C GLY A 68 4.54 -7.19 -0.82
N LEU A 69 5.28 -7.67 -1.82
CA LEU A 69 4.72 -8.21 -3.06
C LEU A 69 4.56 -9.74 -3.04
N THR A 70 4.69 -10.37 -1.87
CA THR A 70 4.63 -11.83 -1.70
C THR A 70 3.21 -12.36 -1.58
N GLU A 71 2.25 -11.54 -1.15
CA GLU A 71 0.85 -11.92 -0.93
C GLU A 71 -0.09 -11.28 -1.96
N GLN A 72 0.27 -11.40 -3.24
CA GLN A 72 -0.57 -10.87 -4.31
C GLN A 72 -1.88 -11.64 -4.42
N VAL A 73 -2.98 -10.95 -4.18
CA VAL A 73 -4.32 -11.49 -4.36
C VAL A 73 -4.95 -10.86 -5.59
N LYS A 74 -5.34 -11.69 -6.55
CA LYS A 74 -5.88 -11.22 -7.83
C LYS A 74 -7.02 -10.20 -7.66
N ALA A 75 -7.97 -10.45 -6.77
CA ALA A 75 -9.09 -9.53 -6.52
C ALA A 75 -8.64 -8.16 -6.02
N SER A 76 -7.65 -8.12 -5.11
CA SER A 76 -7.06 -6.89 -4.60
C SER A 76 -6.28 -6.15 -5.69
N ASN A 77 -5.47 -6.88 -6.48
CA ASN A 77 -4.71 -6.30 -7.59
C ASN A 77 -5.63 -5.71 -8.66
N ASP A 78 -6.67 -6.45 -9.06
CA ASP A 78 -7.67 -5.98 -10.03
C ASP A 78 -8.36 -4.70 -9.52
N ALA A 79 -8.62 -4.59 -8.21
CA ALA A 79 -9.24 -3.40 -7.63
C ALA A 79 -8.30 -2.18 -7.58
N VAL A 80 -7.01 -2.40 -7.28
CA VAL A 80 -5.96 -1.37 -7.40
C VAL A 80 -5.87 -0.88 -8.83
N ASP A 81 -5.74 -1.80 -9.79
CA ASP A 81 -5.61 -1.48 -11.21
C ASP A 81 -6.86 -0.75 -11.76
N ALA A 82 -8.07 -1.16 -11.33
CA ALA A 82 -9.33 -0.53 -11.72
C ALA A 82 -9.55 0.87 -11.15
N THR A 83 -8.75 1.28 -10.15
CA THR A 83 -8.84 2.60 -9.49
C THR A 83 -7.57 3.42 -9.64
N LYS A 84 -6.71 3.04 -10.60
CA LYS A 84 -5.47 3.75 -10.90
C LYS A 84 -5.74 5.24 -11.18
N GLY A 85 -4.99 6.11 -10.53
CA GLY A 85 -5.11 7.57 -10.65
C GLY A 85 -4.36 8.30 -9.57
#